data_AF-A0A9Q0T2Q5-F1
#
_entry.id   AF-A0A9Q0T2Q5-F1
#
_cell.length_a   1.000
_cell.length_b   1.000
_cell.length_c   1.000
_cell.angle_alpha   90.00
_cell.angle_beta   90.00
_cell.angle_gamma   90.00
#
_symmetry.space_group_name_H-M   'P 1'
#
loop_
_entity.id
_entity.type
_entity.pdbx_description
1 polymer ?
#
loop_
_entity_poly.entity_id
_entity_poly.type
_entity_poly.pdbx_seq_one_letter_code
_entity_poly.pdbx_strand_id
1 'polypeptide(L)'
;MASNPFWSCLIDTGFDLDEALTLPGNLSQQITDSNSTIVAHMPTVLTPVDAVCAVCMEGGFRSAKKVPCGHVYHKPCISSWLSHSHSCPLCRCDISR
;
A
#
# COMPACT_ATOMS: atom_id res chain seq x y z
N MET A 1 29.78 -9.07 17.85
CA MET A 1 28.34 -9.36 17.74
C MET A 1 27.71 -8.02 17.40
N ALA A 2 27.08 -7.75 16.27
CA ALA A 2 26.63 -8.51 15.13
C ALA A 2 26.95 -7.62 13.90
N SER A 3 27.40 -8.14 12.76
CA SER A 3 26.51 -8.62 11.70
C SER A 3 25.29 -7.71 11.57
N ASN A 4 25.25 -6.86 10.55
CA ASN A 4 24.24 -6.88 9.49
C ASN A 4 23.95 -5.53 8.83
N PRO A 5 23.51 -5.57 7.56
CA PRO A 5 24.26 -4.98 6.47
C PRO A 5 23.30 -4.17 5.60
N PHE A 6 23.33 -2.86 5.79
CA PHE A 6 22.65 -1.96 4.89
C PHE A 6 23.72 -0.93 4.56
N TRP A 7 24.66 -1.19 3.65
CA TRP A 7 24.39 -0.96 2.23
C TRP A 7 25.65 -1.31 1.43
N SER A 8 25.57 -2.33 0.59
CA SER A 8 26.33 -2.42 -0.66
C SER A 8 25.24 -2.39 -1.73
N CYS A 9 25.05 -1.39 -2.57
CA CYS A 9 25.89 -0.39 -3.22
C CYS A 9 24.91 0.74 -3.65
N LEU A 10 25.22 2.00 -3.84
CA LEU A 10 26.45 2.72 -4.21
C LEU A 10 25.99 4.20 -4.00
N ILE A 11 26.74 5.10 -3.39
CA ILE A 11 27.74 5.93 -4.08
C ILE A 11 28.66 6.57 -3.02
N ASP A 12 29.95 6.36 -3.28
CA ASP A 12 31.12 7.09 -2.81
C ASP A 12 30.90 8.62 -2.82
N THR A 13 30.87 9.24 -1.64
CA THR A 13 31.70 10.40 -1.28
C THR A 13 31.56 10.61 0.21
N GLY A 14 32.68 10.56 0.92
CA GLY A 14 32.75 10.69 2.37
C GLY A 14 32.02 11.94 2.88
N PHE A 15 31.13 11.72 3.84
CA PHE A 15 30.53 12.79 4.61
C PHE A 15 30.60 12.44 6.08
N ASP A 16 31.29 13.31 6.80
CA ASP A 16 31.71 13.19 8.20
C ASP A 16 30.50 13.08 9.15
N LEU A 17 30.62 12.24 10.18
CA LEU A 17 29.52 11.82 11.06
C LEU A 17 29.06 12.91 12.06
N ASP A 18 29.61 14.12 11.99
CA ASP A 18 29.22 15.27 12.79
C ASP A 18 27.95 15.99 12.26
N GLU A 19 27.64 15.90 10.96
CA GLU A 19 26.59 16.73 10.34
C GLU A 19 25.19 16.05 10.29
N ALA A 20 24.92 15.07 11.15
CA ALA A 20 23.60 14.44 11.26
C ALA A 20 22.68 15.09 12.32
N LEU A 21 23.20 16.03 13.13
CA LEU A 21 22.45 16.68 14.21
C LEU A 21 21.75 17.99 13.81
N THR A 22 21.89 18.43 12.56
CA THR A 22 21.29 19.68 12.09
C THR A 22 20.59 19.52 10.74
N LEU A 23 19.56 18.69 10.65
CA LEU A 23 18.58 18.86 9.56
C LEU A 23 17.14 18.86 10.10
N PRO A 24 16.38 19.93 9.82
CA PRO A 24 15.00 20.04 10.23
C PRO A 24 14.11 19.21 9.29
N GLY A 25 13.14 18.50 9.87
CA GLY A 25 11.85 18.28 9.23
C GLY A 25 11.75 17.13 8.22
N ASN A 26 11.21 16.02 8.72
CA ASN A 26 10.15 15.22 8.07
C ASN A 26 10.46 14.67 6.65
N LEU A 27 11.25 13.59 6.58
CA LEU A 27 11.28 12.69 5.42
C LEU A 27 10.16 11.62 5.47
N SER A 28 9.02 11.94 6.08
CA SER A 28 7.86 11.02 6.13
C SER A 28 6.82 11.30 5.03
N GLN A 29 7.02 12.30 4.16
CA GLN A 29 5.95 12.84 3.31
C GLN A 29 6.17 12.76 1.79
N GLN A 30 7.03 11.88 1.27
CA GLN A 30 7.20 11.77 -0.20
C GLN A 30 6.98 10.39 -0.81
N ILE A 31 6.43 9.42 -0.06
CA ILE A 31 5.82 8.23 -0.68
C ILE A 31 4.33 8.53 -0.85
N THR A 32 3.98 9.31 -1.87
CA THR A 32 2.58 9.38 -2.30
C THR A 32 2.29 8.11 -3.10
N ASP A 33 1.67 7.13 -2.43
CA ASP A 33 1.28 5.86 -3.05
C ASP A 33 0.52 6.10 -4.36
N SER A 34 1.17 5.84 -5.49
CA SER A 34 0.62 6.07 -6.83
C SER A 34 -0.66 5.27 -7.10
N ASN A 35 -0.96 4.29 -6.24
CA ASN A 35 -2.16 3.46 -6.28
C ASN A 35 -3.42 4.11 -5.72
N SER A 36 -3.29 5.23 -5.00
CA SER A 36 -4.45 5.95 -4.47
C SER A 36 -5.42 6.38 -5.58
N THR A 37 -4.88 6.75 -6.75
CA THR A 37 -5.68 7.17 -7.91
C THR A 37 -6.53 6.04 -8.47
N ILE A 38 -5.99 4.82 -8.63
CA ILE A 38 -6.73 3.67 -9.17
C ILE A 38 -7.89 3.29 -8.23
N VAL A 39 -7.61 3.20 -6.92
CA VAL A 39 -8.63 2.83 -5.91
C VAL A 39 -9.66 3.93 -5.72
N ALA A 40 -9.30 5.20 -5.92
CA ALA A 40 -10.24 6.32 -5.83
C ALA A 40 -11.38 6.19 -6.85
N HIS A 41 -11.08 5.80 -8.09
CA HIS A 41 -12.06 5.67 -9.18
C HIS A 41 -12.93 4.41 -9.06
N MET A 42 -12.61 3.47 -8.17
CA MET A 42 -13.46 2.32 -7.93
C MET A 42 -14.76 2.70 -7.19
N PRO A 43 -15.91 2.14 -7.59
CA PRO A 43 -17.17 2.37 -6.90
C PRO A 43 -17.08 1.91 -5.45
N THR A 44 -17.48 2.80 -4.54
CA THR A 44 -17.67 2.46 -3.13
C THR A 44 -19.06 1.88 -2.97
N VAL A 45 -19.15 0.65 -2.48
CA VAL A 45 -20.42 -0.04 -2.22
C VAL A 45 -20.62 -0.20 -0.72
N LEU A 46 -21.87 -0.11 -0.29
CA LEU A 46 -22.25 -0.50 1.06
C LEU A 46 -22.35 -2.02 1.10
N THR A 47 -21.69 -2.62 2.08
CA THR A 47 -21.71 -4.06 2.28
C THR A 47 -22.47 -4.43 3.54
N PRO A 48 -23.05 -5.64 3.60
CA PRO A 48 -23.59 -6.18 4.83
C PRO A 48 -22.54 -6.15 5.95
N VAL A 49 -22.98 -6.05 7.20
CA VAL A 49 -22.06 -6.00 8.36
C VAL A 49 -21.24 -7.29 8.49
N ASP A 50 -21.78 -8.38 7.95
CA ASP A 50 -21.22 -9.73 7.88
C ASP A 50 -20.26 -9.94 6.69
N ALA A 51 -20.04 -8.94 5.84
CA ALA A 51 -19.06 -9.05 4.77
C ALA A 51 -17.63 -9.15 5.34
N VAL A 52 -16.85 -10.10 4.81
CA VAL A 52 -15.46 -10.36 5.23
C VAL A 52 -14.50 -9.95 4.11
N CYS A 53 -13.46 -9.21 4.46
CA CYS A 53 -12.41 -8.83 3.52
C CYS A 53 -11.42 -9.99 3.35
N ALA A 54 -11.30 -10.55 2.14
CA ALA A 54 -10.40 -11.69 1.91
C ALA A 54 -8.90 -11.38 2.04
N VAL A 55 -8.53 -10.09 2.14
CA VAL A 55 -7.12 -9.66 2.32
C VAL A 55 -6.72 -9.67 3.79
N CYS A 56 -7.54 -9.12 4.68
CA CYS A 56 -7.23 -9.06 6.13
C CYS A 56 -8.01 -10.09 6.95
N MET A 57 -8.91 -10.85 6.33
CA MET A 57 -9.79 -11.84 6.96
C MET A 57 -10.68 -11.28 8.08
N GLU A 58 -10.83 -9.96 8.13
CA GLU A 58 -11.65 -9.26 9.11
C GLU A 58 -12.96 -8.77 8.46
N GLY A 59 -14.05 -8.82 9.24
CA GLY A 59 -15.36 -8.29 8.85
C GLY A 59 -15.60 -6.89 9.40
N GLY A 60 -16.83 -6.38 9.24
CA GLY A 60 -17.26 -5.16 9.93
C GLY A 60 -17.02 -3.85 9.17
N PHE A 61 -16.91 -3.88 7.85
CA PHE A 61 -16.87 -2.67 7.04
C PHE A 61 -18.24 -2.28 6.50
N ARG A 62 -18.59 -1.01 6.68
CA ARG A 62 -19.79 -0.40 6.09
C ARG A 62 -19.59 0.02 4.64
N SER A 63 -18.33 0.23 4.23
CA SER A 63 -17.97 0.68 2.90
C SER A 63 -16.77 -0.10 2.37
N ALA A 64 -16.92 -0.66 1.17
CA ALA A 64 -15.85 -1.32 0.46
C ALA A 64 -15.69 -0.79 -0.96
N LYS A 65 -14.50 -1.00 -1.50
CA LYS A 65 -14.20 -0.75 -2.90
C LYS A 65 -14.52 -2.00 -3.71
N LYS A 66 -15.39 -1.84 -4.70
CA LYS A 66 -15.74 -2.91 -5.63
C LYS A 66 -14.79 -2.85 -6.84
N VAL A 67 -14.02 -3.91 -7.02
CA VAL A 67 -13.11 -4.07 -8.16
C VAL A 67 -13.91 -4.40 -9.45
N PRO A 68 -13.37 -4.19 -10.67
CA PRO A 68 -14.12 -4.40 -11.92
C PRO A 68 -14.65 -5.83 -12.10
N CYS A 69 -14.00 -6.83 -11.52
CA CYS A 69 -14.47 -8.22 -11.52
C CYS A 69 -15.65 -8.48 -10.55
N GLY A 70 -16.02 -7.52 -9.71
CA GLY A 70 -17.18 -7.58 -8.82
C GLY A 70 -16.89 -7.87 -7.35
N HIS A 71 -15.67 -8.27 -7.01
CA HIS A 71 -15.26 -8.51 -5.62
C HIS A 71 -15.15 -7.21 -4.80
N VAL A 72 -15.23 -7.32 -3.48
CA VAL A 72 -15.25 -6.18 -2.56
C VAL A 72 -14.17 -6.32 -1.49
N TYR A 73 -13.50 -5.21 -1.18
CA TYR A 73 -12.41 -5.16 -0.20
C TYR A 73 -12.40 -3.83 0.54
N HIS A 74 -11.75 -3.77 1.70
CA HIS A 74 -11.42 -2.50 2.34
C HIS A 74 -10.59 -1.63 1.40
N LYS A 75 -10.87 -0.32 1.37
CA LYS A 75 -10.05 0.68 0.67
C LYS A 75 -8.55 0.53 0.99
N PRO A 76 -8.09 0.46 2.26
CA PRO A 76 -6.67 0.28 2.56
C PRO A 76 -6.12 -1.09 2.10
N CYS A 77 -6.91 -2.17 2.25
CA CYS A 77 -6.47 -3.51 1.86
C CYS A 77 -6.24 -3.63 0.34
N ILE A 78 -7.18 -3.15 -0.48
CA ILE A 78 -7.01 -3.19 -1.93
C ILE A 78 -5.91 -2.23 -2.39
N SER A 79 -5.77 -1.06 -1.75
CA SER A 79 -4.70 -0.11 -2.05
C SER A 79 -3.31 -0.71 -1.80
N SER A 80 -3.13 -1.39 -0.66
CA SER A 80 -1.87 -2.06 -0.33
C SER A 80 -1.59 -3.24 -1.25
N TRP A 81 -2.62 -4.01 -1.63
CA TRP A 81 -2.48 -5.12 -2.56
C TRP A 81 -2.03 -4.66 -3.94
N LEU A 82 -2.64 -3.60 -4.48
CA LEU A 82 -2.28 -3.02 -5.78
C LEU A 82 -0.86 -2.46 -5.80
N SER A 83 -0.21 -2.23 -4.65
CA SER A 83 1.20 -1.86 -4.57
C SER A 83 2.15 -3.01 -4.91
N HIS A 84 1.65 -4.24 -4.86
CA HIS A 84 2.42 -5.43 -5.18
C HIS A 84 1.91 -6.14 -6.43
N SER A 85 0.59 -6.15 -6.66
CA SER A 85 -0.03 -6.84 -7.79
C SER A 85 -1.30 -6.15 -8.26
N HIS A 86 -1.37 -5.83 -9.55
CA HIS A 86 -2.56 -5.26 -10.21
C HIS A 86 -3.63 -6.31 -10.54
N SER A 87 -3.81 -7.33 -9.70
CA SER A 87 -4.75 -8.43 -9.92
C SER A 87 -5.69 -8.63 -8.73
N CYS A 88 -6.86 -9.21 -8.96
CA CYS A 88 -7.81 -9.50 -7.89
C CYS A 88 -7.31 -10.64 -6.98
N PRO A 89 -7.29 -10.48 -5.65
CA PRO A 89 -6.90 -11.54 -4.72
C PRO A 89 -7.72 -12.83 -4.83
N LEU A 90 -8.99 -12.74 -5.26
CA LEU A 90 -9.92 -13.88 -5.33
C LEU A 90 -9.92 -14.57 -6.69
N CYS A 91 -10.03 -13.80 -7.78
CA CYS A 91 -10.17 -14.37 -9.13
C CYS A 91 -8.99 -14.10 -10.06
N ARG A 92 -7.96 -13.38 -9.60
CA ARG A 92 -6.76 -13.01 -10.38
C ARG A 92 -7.05 -12.18 -11.65
N CYS A 93 -8.27 -11.67 -11.81
CA CYS A 93 -8.59 -10.73 -12.89
C CYS A 93 -7.75 -9.46 -12.75
N ASP A 94 -7.25 -8.96 -13.88
CA ASP A 94 -6.55 -7.68 -13.96
C ASP A 94 -7.44 -6.51 -13.50
N ILE A 95 -6.83 -5.61 -12.72
CA ILE A 95 -7.44 -4.40 -12.16
C ILE A 95 -6.93 -3.15 -12.91
N SER A 96 -6.09 -3.34 -13.92
CA SER A 96 -5.38 -2.32 -14.69
C SER A 96 -6.22 -1.48 -15.67
N ARG A 97 -7.57 -1.46 -15.53
CA ARG A 97 -8.46 -0.85 -16.53
C ARG A 97 -9.54 0.05 -15.93
#